data_AF-A0A660ZCC4-F1
#
_entry.id   AF-A0A660ZCC4-F1
#
_cell.length_a   1.000
_cell.length_b   1.000
_cell.length_c   1.000
_cell.angle_alpha   90.00
_cell.angle_beta   90.00
_cell.angle_gamma   90.00
#
_symmetry.space_group_name_H-M   'P 1'
#
loop_
_entity.id
_entity.type
_entity.pdbx_description
1 polymer ?
#
loop_
_entity_poly.entity_id
_entity_poly.type
_entity_poly.pdbx_seq_one_letter_code
_entity_poly.pdbx_strand_id
1 'polypeptide(L)'
;MKRRLSFIVFVILTIRLYGLDFGYNFVKLPKSPYESIFGYGLVSFEDDAFASINNPAVVPSVRYAFSGTSYLADVKYGTLAGQFREMTIGLMFINSGEMAKFDENGMNLGRFSANFIDFKV
;
A
#
# COMPACT_ATOMS: atom_id res chain seq x y z
N MET A 1 31.25 20.49 24.91
CA MET A 1 30.82 19.10 24.64
C MET A 1 29.31 18.87 24.81
N LYS A 2 28.69 19.21 25.95
CA LYS A 2 27.26 18.93 26.24
C LYS A 2 26.25 19.46 25.20
N ARG A 3 26.46 20.66 24.63
CA ARG A 3 25.60 21.22 23.57
C ARG A 3 25.64 20.45 22.25
N ARG A 4 26.81 19.92 21.86
CA ARG A 4 26.96 19.13 20.63
C ARG A 4 26.31 17.75 20.77
N LEU A 5 26.41 17.15 21.96
CA LEU A 5 25.76 15.87 22.26
C LEU A 5 24.23 16.01 22.26
N SER A 6 23.69 17.08 22.86
CA SER A 6 22.25 17.36 22.85
C SER A 6 21.70 17.55 21.43
N PHE A 7 22.44 18.26 20.58
CA PHE A 7 22.05 18.45 19.18
C PHE A 7 22.02 17.13 18.39
N ILE A 8 23.01 16.26 18.59
CA ILE A 8 23.04 14.94 17.93
C ILE A 8 21.88 14.06 18.40
N VAL A 9 21.58 14.05 19.69
CA VAL A 9 20.43 13.30 20.24
C VAL A 9 19.12 13.83 19.67
N PHE A 10 18.96 15.15 19.53
CA PHE A 10 17.78 15.78 18.93
C PHE A 10 17.59 15.36 17.46
N VAL A 11 18.66 15.32 16.67
CA VAL A 11 18.61 14.88 15.27
C VAL A 11 18.26 13.38 15.15
N ILE A 12 18.77 12.53 16.03
CA ILE A 12 18.43 11.09 16.03
C ILE A 12 16.96 10.88 16.43
N LEU A 13 16.44 11.69 17.38
CA LEU A 13 15.05 11.61 17.81
C LEU A 13 14.08 12.02 16.70
N THR A 14 14.41 13.07 15.92
CA THR A 14 13.55 13.50 14.81
C THR A 14 13.52 12.47 13.68
N ILE A 15 14.63 11.80 13.37
CA ILE A 15 14.65 10.72 12.36
C ILE A 15 13.70 9.57 12.73
N ARG A 16 13.58 9.24 14.03
CA ARG A 16 12.67 8.18 14.52
C ARG A 16 11.19 8.60 14.47
N LEU A 17 10.88 9.89 14.58
CA LEU A 17 9.49 10.39 14.58
C LEU A 17 8.84 10.46 13.19
N TYR A 18 9.63 10.57 12.11
CA TYR A 18 9.10 10.56 10.74
C TYR A 18 8.69 9.16 10.22
N GLY A 19 8.97 8.10 10.98
CA GLY A 19 8.63 6.72 10.66
C GLY A 19 7.44 6.19 11.43
N LEU A 20 6.32 6.93 11.49
CA LEU A 20 5.04 6.39 11.97
C LEU A 20 4.51 5.38 10.93
N ASP A 21 5.11 4.20 10.95
CA ASP A 21 4.79 3.09 10.08
C ASP A 21 3.59 2.33 10.65
N PHE A 22 2.41 2.58 10.11
CA PHE A 22 1.17 1.92 10.51
C PHE A 22 1.04 0.53 9.86
N GLY A 23 2.04 -0.34 10.01
CA GLY A 23 1.99 -1.80 9.75
C GLY A 23 1.62 -2.32 8.34
N TYR A 24 0.99 -1.51 7.49
CA TYR A 24 0.36 -1.90 6.22
C TYR A 24 0.41 -0.75 5.20
N ASN A 25 1.62 -0.33 4.82
CA ASN A 25 1.80 0.75 3.85
C ASN A 25 1.26 0.44 2.44
N PHE A 26 0.99 -0.82 2.12
CA PHE A 26 0.44 -1.21 0.82
C PHE A 26 -0.95 -0.60 0.55
N VAL A 27 -1.72 -0.28 1.61
CA VAL A 27 -3.03 0.39 1.50
C VAL A 27 -2.92 1.80 0.90
N LYS A 28 -1.74 2.40 0.98
CA LYS A 28 -1.43 3.73 0.44
C LYS A 28 -0.94 3.68 -1.03
N LEU A 29 -0.69 2.48 -1.57
CA LEU A 29 -0.32 2.33 -2.98
C LEU A 29 -1.47 2.78 -3.89
N PRO A 30 -1.16 3.23 -5.12
CA PRO A 30 -2.15 3.79 -6.01
C PRO A 30 -3.03 2.64 -6.50
N LYS A 31 -4.34 2.72 -6.22
CA LYS A 31 -5.28 1.63 -6.50
C LYS A 31 -5.64 1.56 -7.98
N SER A 32 -5.47 2.65 -8.70
CA SER A 32 -5.83 2.76 -10.11
C SER A 32 -4.75 3.49 -10.91
N PRO A 33 -4.75 3.36 -12.25
CA PRO A 33 -3.93 4.19 -13.11
C PRO A 33 -4.19 5.69 -12.89
N TYR A 34 -5.45 6.09 -12.67
CA TYR A 34 -5.80 7.49 -12.40
C TYR A 34 -5.11 8.00 -11.14
N GLU A 35 -5.16 7.25 -10.04
CA GLU A 35 -4.46 7.60 -8.80
C GLU A 35 -2.94 7.72 -9.02
N SER A 36 -2.36 6.87 -9.86
CA SER A 36 -0.92 6.92 -10.15
C SER A 36 -0.49 8.17 -10.93
N ILE A 37 -1.38 8.71 -11.78
CA ILE A 37 -1.14 9.90 -12.58
C ILE A 37 -1.30 11.17 -11.74
N PHE A 38 -2.34 11.22 -10.89
CA PHE A 38 -2.72 12.43 -10.15
C PHE A 38 -2.05 12.59 -8.79
N GLY A 39 -1.14 11.68 -8.40
CA GLY A 39 -0.41 11.81 -7.15
C GLY A 39 -1.15 11.25 -5.94
N TYR A 40 -1.86 10.13 -6.12
CA TYR A 40 -2.52 9.31 -5.10
C TYR A 40 -3.78 9.91 -4.47
N GLY A 41 -4.65 9.04 -3.94
CA GLY A 41 -5.73 9.47 -3.03
C GLY A 41 -6.83 10.30 -3.68
N LEU A 42 -7.30 9.91 -4.86
CA LEU A 42 -8.48 10.53 -5.46
C LEU A 42 -9.71 10.27 -4.58
N VAL A 43 -10.30 11.34 -4.04
CA VAL A 43 -11.44 11.29 -3.11
C VAL A 43 -12.74 11.86 -3.70
N SER A 44 -12.70 12.39 -4.91
CA SER A 44 -13.86 13.05 -5.56
C SER A 44 -13.89 12.82 -7.07
N PHE A 45 -13.24 11.76 -7.55
CA PHE A 45 -13.16 11.47 -8.98
C PHE A 45 -14.17 10.37 -9.34
N GLU A 46 -15.29 10.77 -9.93
CA GLU A 46 -16.44 9.88 -10.16
C GLU A 46 -16.20 8.84 -11.26
N ASP A 47 -15.32 9.13 -12.23
CA ASP A 47 -15.02 8.23 -13.34
C ASP A 47 -14.06 7.08 -12.97
N ASP A 48 -13.66 7.01 -11.70
CA ASP A 48 -12.86 5.91 -11.17
C ASP A 48 -13.62 5.14 -10.09
N ALA A 49 -13.90 3.86 -10.37
CA ALA A 49 -14.52 2.96 -9.41
C ALA A 49 -13.71 2.83 -8.10
N PHE A 50 -12.39 3.04 -8.14
CA PHE A 50 -11.51 2.95 -6.97
C PHE A 50 -11.66 4.16 -6.02
N ALA A 51 -12.28 5.26 -6.47
CA ALA A 51 -12.50 6.45 -5.63
C ALA A 51 -13.37 6.14 -4.41
N SER A 52 -14.32 5.20 -4.51
CA SER A 52 -15.16 4.76 -3.39
C SER A 52 -14.38 4.01 -2.30
N ILE A 53 -13.23 3.41 -2.63
CA ILE A 53 -12.33 2.76 -1.67
C ILE A 53 -11.60 3.81 -0.80
N ASN A 54 -11.32 4.99 -1.36
CA ASN A 54 -10.73 6.12 -0.63
C ASN A 54 -11.77 6.96 0.09
N ASN A 55 -12.93 7.15 -0.53
CA ASN A 55 -14.03 7.94 -0.01
C ASN A 55 -15.37 7.21 -0.27
N PRO A 56 -15.91 6.49 0.71
CA PRO A 56 -17.19 5.77 0.58
C PRO A 56 -18.39 6.66 0.24
N ALA A 57 -18.28 7.98 0.43
CA ALA A 57 -19.35 8.93 0.08
C ALA A 57 -19.42 9.22 -1.43
N VAL A 58 -18.38 8.89 -2.21
CA VAL A 58 -18.41 9.03 -3.67
C VAL A 58 -19.20 7.88 -4.27
N VAL A 59 -20.11 8.23 -5.17
CA VAL A 59 -20.83 7.27 -6.01
C VAL A 59 -20.17 7.28 -7.40
N PRO A 60 -19.26 6.34 -7.70
CA PRO A 60 -18.57 6.33 -8.97
C PRO A 60 -19.53 6.00 -10.13
N SER A 61 -19.28 6.59 -11.30
CA SER A 61 -19.99 6.29 -12.54
C SER A 61 -19.67 4.86 -13.02
N VAL A 62 -18.45 4.40 -12.75
CA VAL A 62 -17.98 3.03 -13.02
C VAL A 62 -18.27 2.13 -11.82
N ARG A 63 -19.08 1.09 -12.03
CA ARG A 63 -19.52 0.20 -10.95
C ARG A 63 -18.51 -0.86 -10.54
N TYR A 64 -17.67 -1.33 -11.45
CA TYR A 64 -16.71 -2.38 -11.18
C TYR A 64 -15.41 -2.10 -11.93
N ALA A 65 -14.28 -2.28 -11.26
CA ALA A 65 -12.97 -2.16 -11.88
C ALA A 65 -11.95 -3.12 -11.27
N PHE A 66 -10.95 -3.46 -12.06
CA PHE A 66 -9.78 -4.22 -11.66
C PHE A 66 -8.52 -3.49 -12.13
N SER A 67 -7.49 -3.48 -11.30
CA SER A 67 -6.18 -2.93 -11.63
C SER A 67 -5.08 -3.82 -11.08
N GLY A 68 -3.96 -3.88 -11.78
CA GLY A 68 -2.81 -4.68 -11.43
C GLY A 68 -1.53 -3.95 -11.78
N THR A 69 -0.61 -3.91 -10.82
CA THR A 69 0.70 -3.25 -10.96
C THR A 69 1.79 -4.25 -10.60
N SER A 70 2.77 -4.39 -11.47
CA SER A 70 3.99 -5.15 -11.18
C SER A 70 5.09 -4.18 -10.73
N TYR A 71 5.62 -4.44 -9.55
CA TYR A 71 6.78 -3.78 -9.00
C TYR A 71 8.04 -4.64 -9.21
N LEU A 72 9.19 -4.10 -8.83
CA LEU A 72 10.46 -4.82 -8.89
C LEU A 72 10.48 -6.01 -7.92
N ALA A 73 11.43 -6.93 -8.12
CA ALA A 73 11.62 -8.12 -7.28
C ALA A 73 10.37 -9.03 -7.16
N ASP A 74 9.64 -9.20 -8.27
CA ASP A 74 8.46 -10.07 -8.37
C ASP A 74 7.31 -9.70 -7.42
N VAL A 75 7.29 -8.46 -6.95
CA VAL A 75 6.18 -7.88 -6.17
C VAL A 75 5.05 -7.51 -7.13
N LYS A 76 3.84 -7.99 -6.85
CA LYS A 76 2.62 -7.75 -7.60
C LYS A 76 1.59 -7.18 -6.64
N TYR A 77 0.96 -6.10 -7.07
CA TYR A 77 -0.13 -5.44 -6.38
C TYR A 77 -1.37 -5.49 -7.26
N GLY A 78 -2.51 -5.83 -6.69
CA GLY A 78 -3.78 -5.91 -7.38
C GLY A 78 -4.89 -5.27 -6.57
N THR A 79 -5.84 -4.65 -7.25
CA THR A 79 -6.99 -3.99 -6.64
C THR A 79 -8.25 -4.31 -7.40
N LEU A 80 -9.33 -4.53 -6.67
CA LEU A 80 -10.68 -4.70 -7.17
C LEU A 80 -11.59 -3.69 -6.47
N ALA A 81 -12.41 -3.00 -7.25
CA ALA A 81 -13.47 -2.14 -6.76
C ALA A 81 -14.80 -2.61 -7.32
N GLY A 82 -15.84 -2.56 -6.51
CA GLY A 82 -17.20 -2.88 -6.91
C GLY A 82 -18.19 -2.03 -6.14
N GLN A 83 -19.29 -1.66 -6.78
CA GLN A 83 -20.42 -1.00 -6.16
C GLN A 83 -21.69 -1.78 -6.47
N PHE A 84 -22.37 -2.21 -5.42
CA PHE A 84 -23.65 -2.90 -5.49
C PHE A 84 -24.69 -2.15 -4.67
N ARG A 85 -25.61 -1.46 -5.37
CA ARG A 85 -26.61 -0.57 -4.76
C ARG A 85 -25.91 0.50 -3.92
N GLU A 86 -26.16 0.53 -2.61
CA GLU A 86 -25.59 1.47 -1.65
C GLU A 86 -24.32 0.93 -0.97
N MET A 87 -23.90 -0.29 -1.32
CA MET A 87 -22.70 -0.92 -0.76
C MET A 87 -21.53 -0.78 -1.72
N THR A 88 -20.39 -0.37 -1.19
CA THR A 88 -19.10 -0.41 -1.87
C THR A 88 -18.37 -1.67 -1.42
N ILE A 89 -17.60 -2.28 -2.31
CA ILE A 89 -16.67 -3.34 -1.97
C ILE A 89 -15.31 -3.00 -2.58
N GLY A 90 -14.26 -3.20 -1.81
CA GLY A 90 -12.88 -2.99 -2.23
C GLY A 90 -12.02 -4.16 -1.78
N LEU A 91 -11.16 -4.64 -2.65
CA LEU A 91 -10.15 -5.63 -2.30
C LEU A 91 -8.79 -5.15 -2.79
N MET A 92 -7.79 -5.19 -1.92
CA MET A 92 -6.40 -4.89 -2.26
C MET A 92 -5.56 -6.12 -1.92
N PHE A 93 -4.67 -6.50 -2.81
CA PHE A 93 -3.79 -7.66 -2.65
C PHE A 93 -2.36 -7.27 -3.01
N ILE A 94 -1.39 -7.73 -2.23
CA ILE A 94 0.03 -7.59 -2.56
C ILE A 94 0.81 -8.86 -2.18
N ASN A 95 1.77 -9.27 -3.01
CA ASN A 95 2.79 -10.24 -2.59
C ASN A 95 4.15 -9.56 -2.34
N SER A 96 4.97 -10.16 -1.50
CA SER A 96 6.29 -9.66 -1.15
C SER A 96 7.41 -10.06 -2.12
N GLY A 97 7.09 -10.62 -3.29
CA GLY A 97 8.06 -11.27 -4.15
C GLY A 97 8.60 -12.59 -3.57
N GLU A 98 9.70 -13.07 -4.13
CA GLU A 98 10.45 -14.22 -3.62
C GLU A 98 11.72 -13.76 -2.90
N MET A 99 11.89 -14.21 -1.66
CA MET A 99 13.07 -13.96 -0.84
C MET A 99 13.81 -15.26 -0.59
N ALA A 100 15.12 -15.28 -0.81
CA ALA A 100 15.95 -16.41 -0.42
C ALA A 100 16.07 -16.43 1.11
N LYS A 101 15.84 -17.60 1.71
CA LYS A 101 15.97 -17.83 3.15
C LYS A 101 17.29 -18.53 3.42
N PHE A 102 18.07 -18.02 4.35
CA PHE A 102 19.35 -18.62 4.77
C PHE A 102 19.31 -18.96 6.26
N ASP A 103 20.04 -20.00 6.67
CA ASP A 103 20.31 -20.27 8.07
C ASP A 103 21.47 -19.41 8.61
N GLU A 104 21.77 -19.57 9.90
CA GLU A 104 22.87 -18.86 10.58
C GLU A 104 24.25 -19.22 10.00
N ASN A 105 24.36 -20.35 9.31
CA ASN A 105 25.58 -20.84 8.68
C ASN A 105 25.67 -20.47 7.18
N GLY A 106 24.72 -19.68 6.66
CA GLY A 106 24.66 -19.27 5.26
C GLY A 106 24.18 -20.33 4.29
N MET A 107 23.63 -21.47 4.76
CA MET A 107 23.01 -22.46 3.89
C MET A 107 21.63 -22.00 3.44
N ASN A 108 21.34 -22.18 2.15
CA ASN A 108 20.06 -21.83 1.56
C ASN A 108 18.97 -22.82 2.02
N LEU A 109 17.95 -22.30 2.70
CA LEU A 109 16.78 -23.03 3.21
C LEU A 109 15.59 -22.99 2.24
N GLY A 110 15.75 -22.38 1.06
CA GLY A 110 14.72 -22.26 0.04
C GLY A 110 14.22 -20.82 -0.14
N ARG A 111 13.03 -20.69 -0.72
CA ARG A 111 12.41 -19.39 -1.01
C ARG A 111 11.17 -19.16 -0.15
N PHE A 112 10.97 -17.92 0.25
CA PHE A 112 9.84 -17.47 1.04
C PHE A 112 9.11 -16.32 0.32
N SER A 113 7.79 -16.30 0.42
CA SER A 113 6.93 -15.21 -0.04
C SER A 113 5.83 -14.96 0.98
N ALA A 114 5.57 -13.69 1.29
CA ALA A 114 4.42 -13.25 2.07
C ALA A 114 3.36 -12.63 1.15
N ASN A 115 2.09 -12.87 1.47
CA ASN A 115 0.96 -12.32 0.75
C ASN A 115 0.07 -11.57 1.74
N PHE A 116 -0.41 -10.38 1.35
CA PHE A 116 -1.29 -9.56 2.15
C PHE A 116 -2.56 -9.24 1.35
N ILE A 117 -3.70 -9.27 2.03
CA ILE A 117 -5.00 -8.93 1.49
C ILE A 117 -5.66 -7.94 2.45
N ASP A 118 -6.25 -6.88 1.91
CA ASP A 118 -7.18 -6.00 2.62
C ASP A 118 -8.53 -6.02 1.92
N PHE A 119 -9.60 -6.09 2.71
CA PHE A 119 -10.98 -6.13 2.23
C PHE A 119 -11.79 -5.03 2.89
N LYS A 120 -12.49 -4.24 2.08
CA LYS A 120 -13.31 -3.10 2.49
C LYS A 120 -14.74 -3.27 2.01
N VAL A 121 -15.68 -2.88 2.85
CA VAL A 121 -17.13 -2.82 2.58
C VAL A 121 -17.67 -1.50 3.11
#